data_AF-A0A5J4NBL7-F1
#
_entry.id   AF-A0A5J4NBL7-F1
#
_cell.length_a   1.000
_cell.length_b   1.000
_cell.length_c   1.000
_cell.angle_alpha   90.00
_cell.angle_beta   90.00
_cell.angle_gamma   90.00
#
_symmetry.space_group_name_H-M   'P 1'
#
loop_
_entity.id
_entity.type
_entity.pdbx_description
1 polymer ?
#
loop_
_entity_poly.entity_id
_entity_poly.type
_entity_poly.pdbx_seq_one_letter_code
_entity_poly.pdbx_strand_id
1 'polypeptide(L)'
;MEPVTCVRFIPHTVLAVTADQGGQIRQWDVSKLREVTSLKARTIQKKKFPKKHKEAGISGIEGEDPMDDSENDWDDLCGGLVVSCGRDFSIRVWSESEELLILEEEAELAREAAEDEELIRSEAVVTGAVPAEVSETGLIGRPTPNTRDAADMLMEAIDIYEQECAKKEMRACGKSVAPLHPLLVAQGTSCPDRFLLNSLVALRAPGSRLGGGGAGLEHALGAITTEHARRLLPCLASWLTRGWEVELVGRAIRHLVTLHFGLVVTSLPLRDVLHQSRDARLHQLNQIKGLIGTNLAGLDYLRRKIEDTQQTSLFEELLLERNKRVRRQKAKRNRMALLLPG
;
A
#
# COMPACT_ATOMS: atom_id res chain seq x y z
N MET A 1 -9.69 21.01 23.31
CA MET A 1 -8.24 21.30 23.26
C MET A 1 -7.62 20.60 24.44
N GLU A 2 -6.52 19.89 24.22
CA GLU A 2 -5.75 19.30 25.30
C GLU A 2 -4.92 20.39 26.01
N PRO A 3 -4.61 20.23 27.31
CA PRO A 3 -3.85 21.24 28.04
C PRO A 3 -2.43 21.38 27.48
N VAL A 4 -1.97 22.63 27.38
CA VAL A 4 -0.59 22.95 27.01
C VAL A 4 0.33 22.55 28.15
N THR A 5 1.31 21.70 27.87
CA THR A 5 2.25 21.16 28.85
C THR A 5 3.53 21.97 28.95
N CYS A 6 3.96 22.60 27.84
CA CYS A 6 5.12 23.49 27.85
C CYS A 6 5.02 24.60 26.80
N VAL A 7 5.65 25.73 27.11
CA VAL A 7 5.84 26.87 26.19
C VAL A 7 7.30 27.30 26.26
N ARG A 8 7.91 27.58 25.10
CA ARG A 8 9.29 28.08 25.02
C ARG A 8 9.40 29.15 23.94
N PHE A 9 10.01 30.28 24.29
CA PHE A 9 10.35 31.34 23.34
C PHE A 9 11.66 31.01 22.65
N ILE A 10 11.74 31.27 21.36
CA ILE A 10 12.99 31.15 20.60
C ILE A 10 13.79 32.43 20.83
N PRO A 11 15.01 32.34 21.42
CA PRO A 11 15.83 33.52 21.70
C PRO A 11 16.04 34.38 20.46
N HIS A 12 16.07 35.71 20.65
CA HIS A 12 16.30 36.69 19.58
C HIS A 12 15.27 36.70 18.43
N THR A 13 14.11 36.06 18.62
CA THR A 13 12.99 36.08 17.65
C THR A 13 11.67 36.45 18.31
N VAL A 14 10.65 36.73 17.49
CA VAL A 14 9.25 36.91 17.94
C VAL A 14 8.47 35.59 17.99
N LEU A 15 9.17 34.45 17.93
CA LEU A 15 8.57 33.13 17.78
C LEU A 15 8.50 32.40 19.12
N ALA A 16 7.40 31.70 19.35
CA ALA A 16 7.21 30.82 20.50
C ALA A 16 6.73 29.45 20.06
N VAL A 17 7.14 28.41 20.78
CA VAL A 17 6.73 27.02 20.55
C VAL A 17 5.96 26.53 21.76
N THR A 18 4.82 25.88 21.51
CA THR A 18 3.98 25.26 22.53
C THR A 18 3.85 23.77 22.27
N ALA A 19 3.84 22.94 23.31
CA ALA A 19 3.46 21.53 23.20
C ALA A 19 2.26 21.22 24.08
N ASP A 20 1.33 20.42 23.59
CA ASP A 20 0.16 19.96 24.33
C ASP A 20 0.32 18.52 24.85
N GLN A 21 -0.63 18.09 25.68
CA GLN A 21 -0.69 16.71 26.17
C GLN A 21 -0.97 15.69 25.05
N GLY A 22 -1.51 16.15 23.92
CA GLY A 22 -1.88 15.36 22.75
C GLY A 22 -0.69 15.06 21.83
N GLY A 23 0.50 15.55 22.18
CA GLY A 23 1.71 15.39 21.39
C GLY A 23 1.76 16.30 20.15
N GLN A 24 0.90 17.32 20.07
CA GLN A 24 1.00 18.36 19.05
C GLN A 24 1.93 19.46 19.53
N ILE A 25 2.85 19.82 18.65
CA ILE A 25 3.76 20.96 18.86
C ILE A 25 3.35 22.02 17.83
N ARG A 26 3.22 23.27 18.28
CA ARG A 26 2.82 24.41 17.43
C ARG A 26 3.80 25.55 17.62
N GLN A 27 4.09 26.23 16.51
CA GLN A 27 4.89 27.43 16.48
C GLN A 27 4.00 28.64 16.25
N TRP A 28 4.27 29.72 16.96
CA TRP A 28 3.46 30.92 17.03
C TRP A 28 4.32 32.14 16.75
N ASP A 29 3.75 33.11 16.03
CA ASP A 29 4.27 34.46 15.93
C ASP A 29 3.60 35.29 17.03
N VAL A 30 4.37 35.62 18.06
CA VAL A 30 3.89 36.33 19.25
C VAL A 30 3.50 37.76 18.92
N SER A 31 4.13 38.37 17.91
CA SER A 31 3.83 39.75 17.51
C SER A 31 2.49 39.88 16.80
N LYS A 32 2.14 38.87 15.99
CA LYS A 32 0.89 38.83 15.21
C LYS A 32 -0.19 37.94 15.83
N LEU A 33 0.12 37.30 16.97
CA LEU A 33 -0.76 36.37 17.70
C LEU A 33 -1.39 35.31 16.78
N ARG A 34 -0.59 34.76 15.86
CA ARG A 34 -1.04 33.77 14.87
C ARG A 34 -0.21 32.50 14.94
N GLU A 35 -0.86 31.37 14.67
CA GLU A 35 -0.16 30.10 14.46
C GLU A 35 0.63 30.20 13.15
N VAL A 36 1.91 29.82 13.21
CA VAL A 36 2.81 29.78 12.05
C VAL A 36 2.77 28.39 11.43
N THR A 37 3.01 27.36 12.24
CA THR A 37 3.00 25.98 11.74
C THR A 37 2.72 24.98 12.87
N SER A 38 2.17 23.83 12.51
CA SER A 38 1.97 22.68 13.40
C SER A 38 3.03 21.61 13.08
N LEU A 39 3.96 21.42 14.01
CA LEU A 39 5.03 20.45 13.90
C LEU A 39 4.48 19.04 14.17
N LYS A 40 4.11 18.34 13.09
CA LYS A 40 3.69 16.93 13.11
C LYS A 40 4.82 16.05 12.60
N ALA A 41 5.18 15.04 13.37
CA ALA A 41 6.30 14.15 13.04
C ALA A 41 5.93 13.08 12.01
N ARG A 42 5.40 13.49 10.86
CA ARG A 42 5.13 12.56 9.74
C ARG A 42 6.34 12.33 8.85
N THR A 43 7.41 13.12 8.97
CA THR A 43 8.54 13.05 8.03
C THR A 43 9.87 12.90 8.76
N ILE A 44 10.41 11.69 8.77
CA ILE A 44 11.76 11.40 9.29
C ILE A 44 12.78 11.71 8.19
N GLN A 45 13.27 12.96 8.15
CA GLN A 45 14.48 13.30 7.40
C GLN A 45 15.69 12.89 8.26
N LYS A 46 16.41 11.83 7.88
CA LYS A 46 17.67 11.45 8.54
C LYS A 46 18.78 12.44 8.15
N LYS A 47 18.88 13.59 8.84
CA LYS A 47 20.07 14.44 8.72
C LYS A 47 21.26 13.71 9.36
N LYS A 48 22.32 13.46 8.57
CA LYS A 48 23.61 13.00 9.09
C LYS A 48 24.33 14.21 9.68
N PHE A 49 24.58 14.19 10.99
CA PHE A 49 25.47 15.17 11.60
C PHE A 49 26.90 14.97 11.07
N PRO A 50 27.64 16.05 10.76
CA PRO A 50 29.04 15.94 10.37
C PRO A 50 29.86 15.34 11.53
N LYS A 51 30.66 14.33 11.22
CA LYS A 51 31.59 13.74 12.21
C LYS A 51 32.71 14.75 12.44
N LYS A 52 33.00 15.07 13.71
CA LYS A 52 34.24 15.78 14.08
C LYS A 52 35.43 15.06 13.42
N HIS A 53 36.21 15.79 12.64
CA HIS A 53 37.52 15.32 12.20
C HIS A 53 38.39 15.17 13.45
N LYS A 54 38.76 13.93 13.77
CA LYS A 54 39.88 13.69 14.69
C LYS A 54 41.14 14.07 13.90
N GLU A 55 41.75 15.19 14.25
CA GLU A 55 43.09 15.52 13.77
C GLU A 55 44.05 14.41 14.20
N ALA A 56 44.71 13.83 13.20
CA ALA A 56 45.73 12.83 13.39
C ALA A 56 46.96 13.52 13.97
N GLY A 57 47.44 13.01 15.10
CA GLY A 57 48.66 13.50 15.74
C GLY A 57 49.86 13.45 14.80
N ILE A 58 50.56 14.57 14.69
CA ILE A 58 51.92 14.64 14.17
C ILE A 58 52.83 15.06 15.32
N SER A 59 53.87 14.27 15.51
CA SER A 59 54.95 14.42 16.48
C SER A 59 55.83 15.64 16.19
N GLY A 60 56.18 16.41 17.23
CA GLY A 60 57.46 17.13 17.28
C GLY A 60 57.47 18.49 17.99
N ILE A 61 58.08 18.49 19.18
CA ILE A 61 58.99 19.51 19.74
C ILE A 61 58.39 20.80 20.36
N GLU A 62 58.57 20.84 21.70
CA GLU A 62 58.89 21.96 22.62
C GLU A 62 58.23 23.34 22.47
N GLY A 63 57.56 23.75 23.56
CA GLY A 63 57.58 25.13 24.05
C GLY A 63 56.26 25.89 23.98
N GLU A 64 55.85 26.42 25.14
CA GLU A 64 54.82 27.44 25.38
C GLU A 64 53.37 26.95 25.56
N ASP A 65 52.90 27.11 26.81
CA ASP A 65 51.52 26.91 27.24
C ASP A 65 50.56 27.84 26.45
N PRO A 66 49.51 27.32 25.78
CA PRO A 66 48.46 28.17 25.26
C PRO A 66 47.37 28.35 26.32
N MET A 67 47.06 29.61 26.60
CA MET A 67 45.86 30.07 27.29
C MET A 67 44.62 29.30 26.82
N ASP A 68 43.83 28.87 27.80
CA ASP A 68 42.51 28.26 27.64
C ASP A 68 41.50 29.32 27.19
N ASP A 69 41.47 29.60 25.89
CA ASP A 69 40.36 30.28 25.22
C ASP A 69 39.53 29.23 24.47
N SER A 70 38.96 28.26 25.21
CA SER A 70 37.79 27.55 24.71
C SER A 70 36.57 28.48 24.84
N GLU A 71 36.48 29.46 23.94
CA GLU A 71 35.22 30.16 23.69
C GLU A 71 34.15 29.09 23.40
N ASN A 72 33.09 29.12 24.20
CA ASN A 72 31.96 28.23 24.07
C ASN A 72 31.28 28.47 22.71
N ASP A 73 31.67 27.72 21.69
CA ASP A 73 31.01 27.59 20.36
C ASP A 73 29.50 27.22 20.43
N TRP A 74 28.92 27.16 21.62
CA TRP A 74 27.50 26.94 21.85
C TRP A 74 26.65 28.21 21.68
N ASP A 75 27.23 29.40 21.76
CA ASP A 75 26.50 30.66 21.56
C ASP A 75 26.15 30.93 20.09
N ASP A 76 26.83 30.30 19.12
CA ASP A 76 26.51 30.43 17.69
C ASP A 76 25.38 29.49 17.21
N LEU A 77 24.83 28.65 18.10
CA LEU A 77 23.64 27.81 17.85
C LEU A 77 22.32 28.50 18.25
N CYS A 78 22.34 29.82 18.43
CA CYS A 78 21.16 30.61 18.76
C CYS A 78 20.09 30.54 17.65
N GLY A 79 19.04 29.72 17.87
CA GLY A 79 17.74 29.87 17.21
C GLY A 79 17.30 28.73 16.27
N GLY A 80 18.21 27.86 15.81
CA GLY A 80 17.93 26.92 14.72
C GLY A 80 17.46 25.51 15.12
N LEU A 81 17.33 25.20 16.42
CA LEU A 81 17.03 23.84 16.89
C LEU A 81 16.00 23.82 18.02
N VAL A 82 14.92 23.07 17.82
CA VAL A 82 13.93 22.76 18.86
C VAL A 82 14.01 21.26 19.16
N VAL A 83 14.07 20.90 20.43
CA VAL A 83 14.07 19.50 20.86
C VAL A 83 12.80 19.24 21.66
N SER A 84 12.08 18.18 21.29
CA SER A 84 10.88 17.73 22.00
C SER A 84 11.05 16.32 22.52
N CYS A 85 10.59 16.07 23.75
CA CYS A 85 10.56 14.74 24.35
C CYS A 85 9.09 14.32 24.53
N GLY A 86 8.74 13.13 24.02
CA GLY A 86 7.39 12.58 24.08
C GLY A 86 7.22 11.50 25.15
N ARG A 87 5.97 11.18 25.47
CA ARG A 87 5.61 10.02 26.32
C ARG A 87 5.94 8.67 25.66
N ASP A 88 6.19 8.67 24.36
CA ASP A 88 6.66 7.52 23.59
C ASP A 88 8.16 7.22 23.79
N PHE A 89 8.79 7.83 24.81
CA PHE A 89 10.23 7.77 25.09
C PHE A 89 11.10 8.17 23.89
N SER A 90 10.55 8.98 22.97
CA SER A 90 11.29 9.52 21.84
C SER A 90 11.74 10.95 22.10
N ILE A 91 12.98 11.24 21.71
CA ILE A 91 13.49 12.60 21.59
C ILE A 91 13.50 12.93 20.10
N ARG A 92 12.86 14.03 19.73
CA ARG A 92 12.77 14.50 18.36
C ARG A 92 13.43 15.86 18.27
N VAL A 93 14.19 16.03 17.20
CA VAL A 93 14.99 17.22 16.94
C VAL A 93 14.45 17.87 15.68
N TRP A 94 14.04 19.12 15.81
CA TRP A 94 13.46 19.94 14.77
C TRP A 94 14.48 21.01 14.39
N SER A 95 15.00 20.97 13.17
CA SER A 95 15.89 22.01 12.66
C SER A 95 15.09 23.02 11.84
N GLU A 96 15.51 24.28 11.86
CA GLU A 96 15.05 25.28 10.90
C GLU A 96 15.25 24.79 9.46
N SER A 97 14.28 25.12 8.59
CA SER A 97 14.34 24.84 7.16
C SER A 97 14.93 26.04 6.44
N GLU A 98 15.71 25.78 5.38
CA GLU A 98 16.19 26.84 4.47
C GLU A 98 15.09 27.30 3.50
N GLU A 99 13.97 26.58 3.45
CA GLU A 99 12.82 26.89 2.61
C GLU A 99 11.93 27.96 3.26
N LEU A 100 11.58 29.00 2.50
CA LEU A 100 10.68 30.05 2.95
C LEU A 100 9.25 29.51 3.07
N LEU A 101 8.68 29.62 4.27
CA LEU A 101 7.30 29.21 4.54
C LEU A 101 6.33 30.37 4.27
N ILE A 102 5.52 30.24 3.22
CA ILE A 102 4.46 31.18 2.87
C ILE A 102 3.15 30.71 3.51
N LEU A 103 2.69 31.42 4.54
CA LEU A 103 1.52 31.02 5.33
C LEU A 103 0.22 30.91 4.51
N GLU A 104 0.09 31.71 3.46
CA GLU A 104 -1.08 31.66 2.56
C GLU A 104 -1.11 30.37 1.74
N GLU A 105 0.06 29.93 1.24
CA GLU A 105 0.20 28.68 0.48
C GLU A 105 -0.03 27.45 1.39
N GLU A 106 0.47 27.46 2.63
CA GLU A 106 0.20 26.37 3.58
C GLU A 106 -1.29 26.28 3.96
N ALA A 107 -1.97 27.43 4.08
CA ALA A 107 -3.41 27.48 4.33
C ALA A 107 -4.23 27.01 3.12
N GLU A 108 -3.79 27.33 1.90
CA GLU A 108 -4.42 26.87 0.66
C GLU A 108 -4.24 25.35 0.50
N LEU A 109 -3.02 24.84 0.69
CA LEU A 109 -2.72 23.41 0.64
C LEU A 109 -3.49 22.61 1.72
N ALA A 110 -3.66 23.19 2.92
CA ALA A 110 -4.48 22.58 3.97
C ALA A 110 -5.97 22.56 3.61
N ARG A 111 -6.47 23.58 2.89
CA ARG A 111 -7.84 23.62 2.38
C ARG A 111 -8.03 22.57 1.28
N GLU A 112 -7.14 22.52 0.30
CA GLU A 112 -7.17 21.53 -0.78
C GLU A 112 -7.14 20.10 -0.21
N ALA A 113 -6.26 19.83 0.76
CA ALA A 113 -6.21 18.51 1.40
C ALA A 113 -7.50 18.15 2.16
N ALA A 114 -8.15 19.13 2.80
CA ALA A 114 -9.43 18.92 3.49
C ALA A 114 -10.59 18.71 2.50
N GLU A 115 -10.60 19.45 1.39
CA GLU A 115 -11.55 19.29 0.29
C GLU A 115 -11.39 17.93 -0.38
N ASP A 116 -10.15 17.49 -0.64
CA ASP A 116 -9.85 16.14 -1.15
C ASP A 116 -10.33 15.06 -0.16
N GLU A 117 -10.08 15.21 1.14
CA GLU A 117 -10.58 14.28 2.15
C GLU A 117 -12.13 14.23 2.18
N GLU A 118 -12.80 15.35 1.93
CA GLU A 118 -14.26 15.43 1.88
C GLU A 118 -14.83 14.87 0.56
N LEU A 119 -14.17 15.09 -0.57
CA LEU A 119 -14.49 14.47 -1.85
C LEU A 119 -14.36 12.94 -1.75
N ILE A 120 -13.26 12.43 -1.17
CA ILE A 120 -13.07 10.99 -0.92
C ILE A 120 -14.19 10.45 -0.01
N ARG A 121 -14.65 11.22 0.98
CA ARG A 121 -15.72 10.82 1.89
C ARG A 121 -17.09 10.76 1.20
N SER A 122 -17.37 11.68 0.28
CA SER A 122 -18.65 11.74 -0.44
C SER A 122 -18.73 10.75 -1.60
N GLU A 123 -17.60 10.44 -2.26
CA GLU A 123 -17.50 9.47 -3.36
C GLU A 123 -17.47 8.00 -2.86
N ALA A 124 -17.28 7.77 -1.55
CA ALA A 124 -17.34 6.43 -0.93
C ALA A 124 -18.73 5.76 -0.95
N VAL A 125 -19.77 6.44 -1.44
CA VAL A 125 -21.09 5.83 -1.70
C VAL A 125 -21.02 5.10 -3.05
N VAL A 126 -20.34 3.96 -3.06
CA VAL A 126 -20.38 3.03 -4.20
C VAL A 126 -21.81 2.55 -4.35
N THR A 127 -22.40 2.77 -5.52
CA THR A 127 -23.72 2.26 -5.89
C THR A 127 -23.76 0.73 -5.73
N GLY A 128 -24.51 0.25 -4.73
CA GLY A 128 -24.66 -1.18 -4.43
C GLY A 128 -23.88 -1.69 -3.21
N ALA A 129 -23.11 -0.85 -2.51
CA ALA A 129 -22.56 -1.21 -1.21
C ALA A 129 -23.68 -1.28 -0.16
N VAL A 130 -23.91 -2.47 0.39
CA VAL A 130 -24.74 -2.64 1.60
C VAL A 130 -24.13 -1.77 2.70
N PRO A 131 -24.95 -1.01 3.46
CA PRO A 131 -24.46 -0.23 4.59
C PRO A 131 -23.58 -1.10 5.50
N ALA A 132 -22.54 -0.50 6.07
CA ALA A 132 -21.47 -1.15 6.83
C ALA A 132 -21.90 -2.06 7.99
N GLU A 133 -23.20 -2.11 8.31
CA GLU A 133 -23.80 -2.82 9.43
C GLU A 133 -24.04 -4.33 9.19
N VAL A 134 -23.89 -4.86 7.96
CA VAL A 134 -24.35 -6.24 7.62
C VAL A 134 -23.28 -7.15 6.98
N SER A 135 -22.03 -6.70 6.80
CA SER A 135 -20.98 -7.55 6.20
C SER A 135 -20.04 -8.13 7.26
N GLU A 136 -20.20 -9.43 7.56
CA GLU A 136 -19.25 -10.23 8.37
C GLU A 136 -17.90 -10.44 7.68
N THR A 137 -17.78 -10.06 6.40
CA THR A 137 -16.51 -9.92 5.70
C THR A 137 -16.01 -8.50 5.92
N GLY A 138 -14.98 -8.38 6.77
CA GLY A 138 -14.52 -7.16 7.41
C GLY A 138 -14.40 -5.95 6.47
N LEU A 139 -14.72 -4.77 7.04
CA LEU A 139 -14.47 -3.43 6.51
C LEU A 139 -14.28 -3.44 4.98
N ILE A 140 -15.38 -3.29 4.24
CA ILE A 140 -15.32 -2.68 2.90
C ILE A 140 -14.81 -1.26 3.15
N GLY A 141 -13.49 -1.18 3.28
CA GLY A 141 -12.77 -0.09 3.88
C GLY A 141 -12.56 0.95 2.81
N ARG A 142 -13.16 2.12 3.04
CA ARG A 142 -12.83 3.43 2.46
C ARG A 142 -11.95 3.36 1.20
N PRO A 143 -12.47 3.70 0.00
CA PRO A 143 -11.61 3.86 -1.16
C PRO A 143 -10.46 4.81 -0.78
N THR A 144 -9.23 4.30 -0.87
CA THR A 144 -8.02 5.10 -0.65
C THR A 144 -7.65 5.74 -1.98
N PRO A 145 -6.94 6.89 -2.02
CA PRO A 145 -6.46 7.47 -3.28
C PRO A 145 -5.76 6.44 -4.18
N ASN A 146 -5.02 5.51 -3.59
CA ASN A 146 -4.37 4.40 -4.29
C ASN A 146 -5.34 3.49 -5.07
N THR A 147 -6.61 3.36 -4.64
CA THR A 147 -7.63 2.56 -5.35
C THR A 147 -8.20 3.27 -6.57
N ARG A 148 -8.20 4.61 -6.58
CA ARG A 148 -8.60 5.41 -7.75
C ARG A 148 -7.55 5.30 -8.84
N ASP A 149 -6.28 5.49 -8.49
CA ASP A 149 -5.14 5.29 -9.40
C ASP A 149 -5.14 3.87 -10.00
N ALA A 150 -5.57 2.88 -9.21
CA ALA A 150 -5.69 1.49 -9.65
C ALA A 150 -6.82 1.26 -10.66
N ALA A 151 -7.94 1.97 -10.50
CA ALA A 151 -9.04 1.95 -11.45
C ALA A 151 -8.64 2.66 -12.76
N ASP A 152 -7.98 3.82 -12.67
CA ASP A 152 -7.50 4.58 -13.82
C ASP A 152 -6.49 3.75 -14.63
N MET A 153 -5.53 3.11 -13.96
CA MET A 153 -4.59 2.17 -14.58
C MET A 153 -5.31 1.00 -15.28
N LEU A 154 -6.36 0.45 -14.66
CA LEU A 154 -7.13 -0.65 -15.24
C LEU A 154 -7.92 -0.19 -16.49
N MET A 155 -8.54 0.98 -16.44
CA MET A 155 -9.26 1.57 -17.57
C MET A 155 -8.32 1.84 -18.74
N GLU A 156 -7.15 2.43 -18.48
CA GLU A 156 -6.09 2.62 -19.49
C GLU A 156 -5.65 1.28 -20.09
N ALA A 157 -5.47 0.24 -19.26
CA ALA A 157 -5.08 -1.08 -19.75
C ALA A 157 -6.15 -1.71 -20.65
N ILE A 158 -7.43 -1.50 -20.38
CA ILE A 158 -8.55 -1.95 -21.23
C ILE A 158 -8.52 -1.22 -22.58
N ASP A 159 -8.31 0.09 -22.57
CA ASP A 159 -8.26 0.89 -23.81
C ASP A 159 -7.07 0.49 -24.69
N ILE A 160 -5.89 0.26 -24.09
CA ILE A 160 -4.72 -0.25 -24.80
C ILE A 160 -4.99 -1.65 -25.36
N TYR A 161 -5.65 -2.52 -24.60
CA TYR A 161 -6.00 -3.87 -25.04
C TYR A 161 -6.85 -3.81 -26.32
N GLU A 162 -7.88 -2.97 -26.37
CA GLU A 162 -8.73 -2.84 -27.56
C GLU A 162 -7.99 -2.26 -28.76
N GLN A 163 -7.16 -1.23 -28.53
CA GLN A 163 -6.33 -0.66 -29.58
C GLN A 163 -5.38 -1.70 -30.17
N GLU A 164 -4.75 -2.54 -29.34
CA GLU A 164 -3.85 -3.59 -29.80
C GLU A 164 -4.58 -4.76 -30.48
N CYS A 165 -5.80 -5.09 -30.04
CA CYS A 165 -6.65 -6.07 -30.72
C CYS A 165 -7.07 -5.56 -32.12
N ALA A 166 -7.52 -4.31 -32.23
CA ALA A 166 -7.85 -3.70 -33.52
C ALA A 166 -6.64 -3.60 -34.46
N LYS A 167 -5.46 -3.26 -33.91
CA LYS A 167 -4.18 -3.27 -34.65
C LYS A 167 -3.84 -4.68 -35.16
N LYS A 168 -4.05 -5.73 -34.36
CA LYS A 168 -3.81 -7.12 -34.78
C LYS A 168 -4.74 -7.54 -35.92
N GLU A 169 -6.02 -7.16 -35.86
CA GLU A 169 -6.97 -7.41 -36.95
C GLU A 169 -6.58 -6.68 -38.24
N MET A 170 -6.13 -5.42 -38.14
CA MET A 170 -5.63 -4.68 -39.29
C MET A 170 -4.35 -5.27 -39.89
N ARG A 171 -3.43 -5.79 -39.06
CA ARG A 171 -2.25 -6.54 -39.53
C ARG A 171 -2.65 -7.82 -40.25
N ALA A 172 -3.63 -8.55 -39.74
CA ALA A 172 -4.16 -9.76 -40.39
C ALA A 172 -4.81 -9.44 -41.75
N CYS A 173 -5.36 -8.23 -41.92
CA CYS A 173 -5.89 -7.72 -43.17
C CYS A 173 -4.81 -7.13 -44.12
N GLY A 174 -3.52 -7.28 -43.80
CA GLY A 174 -2.41 -6.88 -44.67
C GLY A 174 -2.10 -5.37 -44.70
N LYS A 175 -2.67 -4.58 -43.78
CA LYS A 175 -2.38 -3.14 -43.67
C LYS A 175 -1.11 -2.92 -42.86
N SER A 176 -0.34 -1.88 -43.21
CA SER A 176 0.80 -1.44 -42.39
C SER A 176 0.26 -0.85 -41.07
N VAL A 177 0.73 -1.38 -39.95
CA VAL A 177 0.24 -1.01 -38.63
C VAL A 177 1.37 -0.46 -37.79
N ALA A 178 1.07 0.62 -37.05
CA ALA A 178 1.94 1.25 -36.09
C ALA A 178 2.60 0.23 -35.11
N PRO A 179 3.77 0.56 -34.55
CA PRO A 179 4.45 -0.29 -33.58
C PRO A 179 3.59 -0.58 -32.33
N LEU A 180 3.96 -1.64 -31.60
CA LEU A 180 3.30 -2.06 -30.35
C LEU A 180 3.30 -0.91 -29.33
N HIS A 181 2.24 -0.82 -28.53
CA HIS A 181 2.15 0.19 -27.48
C HIS A 181 3.38 0.15 -26.53
N PRO A 182 3.96 1.31 -26.15
CA PRO A 182 5.16 1.35 -25.30
C PRO A 182 5.00 0.63 -23.97
N LEU A 183 3.81 0.64 -23.35
CA LEU A 183 3.56 -0.05 -22.09
C LEU A 183 3.59 -1.59 -22.22
N LEU A 184 3.18 -2.14 -23.38
CA LEU A 184 3.32 -3.58 -23.63
C LEU A 184 4.80 -3.97 -23.73
N VAL A 185 5.60 -3.14 -24.40
CA VAL A 185 7.05 -3.35 -24.55
C VAL A 185 7.75 -3.25 -23.20
N ALA A 186 7.40 -2.25 -22.38
CA ALA A 186 7.94 -2.07 -21.04
C ALA A 186 7.63 -3.26 -20.11
N GLN A 187 6.44 -3.86 -20.23
CA GLN A 187 6.07 -5.08 -19.50
C GLN A 187 6.60 -6.38 -20.13
N GLY A 188 7.35 -6.30 -21.24
CA GLY A 188 7.92 -7.47 -21.91
C GLY A 188 6.88 -8.45 -22.45
N THR A 189 5.65 -7.99 -22.73
CA THR A 189 4.54 -8.87 -23.14
C THR A 189 4.02 -8.49 -24.53
N SER A 190 4.04 -9.44 -25.46
CA SER A 190 3.54 -9.27 -26.85
C SER A 190 2.06 -9.64 -27.03
N CYS A 191 1.45 -10.25 -26.01
CA CYS A 191 0.05 -10.69 -26.00
C CYS A 191 -0.83 -9.69 -25.24
N PRO A 192 -1.80 -9.00 -25.89
CA PRO A 192 -2.70 -8.05 -25.24
C PRO A 192 -3.50 -8.67 -24.09
N ASP A 193 -4.01 -9.89 -24.27
CA ASP A 193 -4.69 -10.66 -23.22
C ASP A 193 -3.82 -10.80 -21.95
N ARG A 194 -2.52 -11.06 -22.14
CA ARG A 194 -1.60 -11.29 -21.03
C ARG A 194 -1.23 -9.98 -20.35
N PHE A 195 -1.13 -8.89 -21.10
CA PHE A 195 -0.94 -7.54 -20.55
C PHE A 195 -2.12 -7.15 -19.65
N LEU A 196 -3.36 -7.28 -20.13
CA LEU A 196 -4.54 -6.94 -19.35
C LEU A 196 -4.70 -7.85 -18.13
N LEU A 197 -4.42 -9.15 -18.26
CA LEU A 197 -4.40 -10.08 -17.13
C LEU A 197 -3.33 -9.69 -16.09
N ASN A 198 -2.13 -9.28 -16.51
CA ASN A 198 -1.08 -8.84 -15.60
C ASN A 198 -1.51 -7.58 -14.82
N SER A 199 -2.20 -6.65 -15.48
CA SER A 199 -2.78 -5.47 -14.81
C SER A 199 -3.80 -5.87 -13.74
N LEU A 200 -4.66 -6.85 -14.00
CA LEU A 200 -5.58 -7.39 -12.99
C LEU A 200 -4.88 -8.14 -11.85
N VAL A 201 -3.83 -8.91 -12.16
CA VAL A 201 -3.03 -9.61 -11.14
C VAL A 201 -2.31 -8.61 -10.23
N ALA A 202 -1.85 -7.47 -10.77
CA ALA A 202 -1.21 -6.41 -10.00
C ALA A 202 -2.13 -5.81 -8.92
N LEU A 203 -3.45 -5.81 -9.13
CA LEU A 203 -4.45 -5.34 -8.16
C LEU A 203 -4.58 -6.26 -6.93
N ARG A 204 -4.16 -7.53 -7.03
CA ARG A 204 -4.18 -8.50 -5.93
C ARG A 204 -2.94 -8.44 -5.04
N ALA A 205 -1.84 -7.86 -5.53
CA ALA A 205 -0.54 -8.01 -4.90
C ALA A 205 -0.39 -7.04 -3.69
N PRO A 206 -0.19 -7.53 -2.46
CA PRO A 206 -0.13 -6.71 -1.24
C PRO A 206 1.06 -5.73 -1.20
N GLY A 207 2.03 -5.89 -2.10
CA GLY A 207 3.17 -4.99 -2.28
C GLY A 207 3.12 -4.14 -3.56
N SER A 208 2.02 -4.15 -4.30
CA SER A 208 1.86 -3.24 -5.45
C SER A 208 1.78 -1.80 -4.93
N ARG A 209 2.43 -0.87 -5.64
CA ARG A 209 2.43 0.58 -5.33
C ARG A 209 1.01 1.16 -5.18
N LEU A 210 0.01 0.43 -5.70
CA LEU A 210 -1.39 0.79 -5.76
C LEU A 210 -2.25 0.24 -4.58
N GLY A 211 -1.63 -0.23 -3.49
CA GLY A 211 -2.37 -0.58 -2.25
C GLY A 211 -3.16 -1.90 -2.31
N GLY A 212 -2.66 -2.89 -3.06
CA GLY A 212 -3.38 -4.10 -3.46
C GLY A 212 -3.48 -5.21 -2.39
N GLY A 213 -4.21 -4.98 -1.29
CA GLY A 213 -4.79 -6.11 -0.55
C GLY A 213 -5.91 -6.79 -1.35
N GLY A 214 -6.45 -7.93 -0.89
CA GLY A 214 -7.60 -8.57 -1.55
C GLY A 214 -8.83 -7.65 -1.74
N ALA A 215 -8.95 -6.60 -0.93
CA ALA A 215 -9.95 -5.54 -1.07
C ALA A 215 -9.66 -4.55 -2.23
N GLY A 216 -8.38 -4.35 -2.60
CA GLY A 216 -7.98 -3.41 -3.65
C GLY A 216 -8.54 -3.76 -5.03
N LEU A 217 -8.72 -5.06 -5.32
CA LEU A 217 -9.37 -5.51 -6.55
C LEU A 217 -10.83 -5.07 -6.62
N GLU A 218 -11.60 -5.27 -5.55
CA GLU A 218 -13.03 -4.93 -5.51
C GLU A 218 -13.23 -3.41 -5.56
N HIS A 219 -12.39 -2.64 -4.86
CA HIS A 219 -12.43 -1.18 -4.95
C HIS A 219 -12.07 -0.66 -6.34
N ALA A 220 -11.01 -1.18 -6.97
CA ALA A 220 -10.62 -0.77 -8.32
C ALA A 220 -11.70 -1.14 -9.36
N LEU A 221 -12.29 -2.34 -9.27
CA LEU A 221 -13.38 -2.78 -10.14
C LEU A 221 -14.69 -2.01 -9.88
N GLY A 222 -14.91 -1.52 -8.67
CA GLY A 222 -16.08 -0.70 -8.36
C GLY A 222 -16.00 0.74 -8.87
N ALA A 223 -14.78 1.25 -9.09
CA ALA A 223 -14.54 2.60 -9.58
C ALA A 223 -14.46 2.69 -11.11
N ILE A 224 -14.52 1.58 -11.85
CA ILE A 224 -14.51 1.63 -13.32
C ILE A 224 -15.86 2.09 -13.89
N THR A 225 -15.84 2.67 -15.09
CA THR A 225 -17.09 3.03 -15.78
C THR A 225 -17.81 1.80 -16.35
N THR A 226 -19.14 1.92 -16.50
CA THR A 226 -20.00 0.87 -17.09
C THR A 226 -19.56 0.47 -18.51
N GLU A 227 -18.98 1.39 -19.28
CA GLU A 227 -18.49 1.09 -20.63
C GLU A 227 -17.23 0.22 -20.60
N HIS A 228 -16.29 0.48 -19.68
CA HIS A 228 -15.14 -0.42 -19.49
C HIS A 228 -15.58 -1.78 -18.94
N ALA A 229 -16.59 -1.82 -18.05
CA ALA A 229 -17.13 -3.09 -17.54
C ALA A 229 -17.74 -3.97 -18.64
N ARG A 230 -18.47 -3.35 -19.59
CA ARG A 230 -19.04 -4.04 -20.77
C ARG A 230 -17.96 -4.71 -21.61
N ARG A 231 -16.81 -4.04 -21.79
CA ARG A 231 -15.68 -4.52 -22.59
C ARG A 231 -14.83 -5.57 -21.86
N LEU A 232 -14.70 -5.44 -20.55
CA LEU A 232 -13.89 -6.32 -19.70
C LEU A 232 -14.55 -7.69 -19.47
N LEU A 233 -15.87 -7.73 -19.26
CA LEU A 233 -16.57 -8.98 -18.93
C LEU A 233 -16.40 -10.11 -19.97
N PRO A 234 -16.50 -9.86 -21.29
CA PRO A 234 -16.20 -10.87 -22.30
C PRO A 234 -14.76 -11.38 -22.27
N CYS A 235 -13.80 -10.50 -21.99
CA CYS A 235 -12.39 -10.87 -21.86
C CYS A 235 -12.20 -11.84 -20.69
N LEU A 236 -12.76 -11.52 -19.52
CA LEU A 236 -12.74 -12.36 -18.33
C LEU A 236 -13.38 -13.74 -18.59
N ALA A 237 -14.53 -13.79 -19.25
CA ALA A 237 -15.20 -15.04 -19.61
C ALA A 237 -14.34 -15.92 -20.54
N SER A 238 -13.63 -15.30 -21.50
CA SER A 238 -12.72 -16.01 -22.40
C SER A 238 -11.54 -16.63 -21.65
N TRP A 239 -10.95 -15.90 -20.69
CA TRP A 239 -9.81 -16.38 -19.90
C TRP A 239 -10.22 -17.49 -18.94
N LEU A 240 -11.44 -17.43 -18.40
CA LEU A 240 -11.99 -18.50 -17.57
C LEU A 240 -12.13 -19.81 -18.35
N THR A 241 -12.54 -19.72 -19.63
CA THR A 241 -12.59 -20.88 -20.54
C THR A 241 -11.20 -21.46 -20.80
N ARG A 242 -10.17 -20.60 -20.88
CA ARG A 242 -8.76 -21.01 -21.02
C ARG A 242 -8.11 -21.51 -19.72
N GLY A 243 -8.79 -21.41 -18.58
CA GLY A 243 -8.28 -21.82 -17.27
C GLY A 243 -7.24 -20.86 -16.68
N TRP A 244 -7.20 -19.59 -17.11
CA TRP A 244 -6.24 -18.61 -16.61
C TRP A 244 -6.74 -17.98 -15.30
N GLU A 245 -5.92 -18.04 -14.25
CA GLU A 245 -6.18 -17.40 -12.94
C GLU A 245 -7.65 -17.53 -12.47
N VAL A 246 -8.16 -18.77 -12.44
CA VAL A 246 -9.60 -19.11 -12.27
C VAL A 246 -10.24 -18.42 -11.06
N GLU A 247 -9.54 -18.33 -9.94
CA GLU A 247 -10.04 -17.67 -8.72
C GLU A 247 -10.16 -16.15 -8.90
N LEU A 248 -9.13 -15.51 -9.45
CA LEU A 248 -9.08 -14.07 -9.66
C LEU A 248 -10.14 -13.63 -10.67
N VAL A 249 -10.17 -14.30 -11.83
CA VAL A 249 -11.13 -14.02 -12.90
C VAL A 249 -12.55 -14.29 -12.41
N GLY A 250 -12.78 -15.39 -11.70
CA GLY A 250 -14.08 -15.70 -11.11
C GLY A 250 -14.54 -14.68 -10.06
N ARG A 251 -13.61 -14.17 -9.24
CA ARG A 251 -13.88 -13.10 -8.27
C ARG A 251 -14.23 -11.78 -8.96
N ALA A 252 -13.49 -11.40 -10.00
CA ALA A 252 -13.72 -10.20 -10.79
C ALA A 252 -15.07 -10.25 -11.52
N ILE A 253 -15.41 -11.36 -12.18
CA ILE A 253 -16.71 -11.54 -12.84
C ILE A 253 -17.85 -11.40 -11.84
N ARG A 254 -17.75 -12.08 -10.68
CA ARG A 254 -18.78 -11.98 -9.62
C ARG A 254 -19.01 -10.52 -9.22
N HIS A 255 -17.93 -9.80 -8.91
CA HIS A 255 -18.03 -8.42 -8.46
C HIS A 255 -18.65 -7.49 -9.53
N LEU A 256 -18.17 -7.58 -10.77
CA LEU A 256 -18.68 -6.77 -11.89
C LEU A 256 -20.14 -7.06 -12.22
N VAL A 257 -20.55 -8.34 -12.19
CA VAL A 257 -21.95 -8.73 -12.43
C VAL A 257 -22.86 -8.25 -11.31
N THR A 258 -22.40 -8.29 -10.05
CA THR A 258 -23.16 -7.76 -8.91
C THR A 258 -23.31 -6.25 -9.00
N LEU A 259 -22.25 -5.52 -9.33
CA LEU A 259 -22.26 -4.06 -9.39
C LEU A 259 -23.02 -3.52 -10.61
N HIS A 260 -22.80 -4.12 -11.79
CA HIS A 260 -23.44 -3.72 -13.04
C HIS A 260 -24.60 -4.65 -13.43
N PHE A 261 -25.41 -5.09 -12.47
CA PHE A 261 -26.52 -6.01 -12.73
C PHE A 261 -27.46 -5.52 -13.85
N GLY A 262 -27.78 -4.21 -13.87
CA GLY A 262 -28.62 -3.61 -14.92
C GLY A 262 -28.04 -3.75 -16.33
N LEU A 263 -26.72 -3.68 -16.49
CA LEU A 263 -26.05 -3.91 -17.78
C LEU A 263 -26.21 -5.37 -18.23
N VAL A 264 -26.03 -6.31 -17.30
CA VAL A 264 -26.11 -7.76 -17.59
C VAL A 264 -27.54 -8.18 -17.95
N VAL A 265 -28.55 -7.60 -17.31
CA VAL A 265 -29.96 -7.90 -17.60
C VAL A 265 -30.38 -7.37 -18.98
N THR A 266 -29.88 -6.20 -19.37
CA THR A 266 -30.28 -5.53 -20.62
C THR A 266 -29.56 -6.06 -21.86
N SER A 267 -28.33 -6.55 -21.71
CA SER A 267 -27.52 -7.01 -22.84
C SER A 267 -27.54 -8.53 -23.02
N LEU A 268 -28.29 -9.00 -24.02
CA LEU A 268 -28.34 -10.41 -24.42
C LEU A 268 -26.96 -11.05 -24.71
N PRO A 269 -26.06 -10.44 -25.52
CA PRO A 269 -24.79 -11.10 -25.86
C PRO A 269 -23.89 -11.29 -24.63
N LEU A 270 -23.94 -10.37 -23.67
CA LEU A 270 -23.17 -10.47 -22.43
C LEU A 270 -23.68 -11.62 -21.56
N ARG A 271 -24.99 -11.83 -21.53
CA ARG A 271 -25.62 -12.94 -20.82
C ARG A 271 -25.17 -14.29 -21.37
N ASP A 272 -25.11 -14.44 -22.68
CA ASP A 272 -24.67 -15.69 -23.32
C ASP A 272 -23.20 -16.01 -22.99
N VAL A 273 -22.33 -14.99 -23.06
CA VAL A 273 -20.92 -15.11 -22.69
C VAL A 273 -20.77 -15.47 -21.20
N LEU A 274 -21.59 -14.90 -20.32
CA LEU A 274 -21.59 -15.23 -18.90
C LEU A 274 -22.10 -16.66 -18.63
N HIS A 275 -23.12 -17.14 -19.35
CA HIS A 275 -23.56 -18.54 -19.26
C HIS A 275 -22.46 -19.50 -19.69
N GLN A 276 -21.78 -19.23 -20.81
CA GLN A 276 -20.64 -20.02 -21.25
C GLN A 276 -19.52 -20.01 -20.19
N SER A 277 -19.26 -18.86 -19.57
CA SER A 277 -18.26 -18.73 -18.51
C SER A 277 -18.61 -19.55 -17.26
N ARG A 278 -19.91 -19.67 -16.91
CA ARG A 278 -20.38 -20.46 -15.77
C ARG A 278 -20.02 -21.94 -15.97
N ASP A 279 -20.29 -22.47 -17.15
CA ASP A 279 -20.06 -23.88 -17.46
C ASP A 279 -18.56 -24.17 -17.53
N ALA A 280 -17.78 -23.27 -18.14
CA ALA A 280 -16.32 -23.30 -18.12
C ALA A 280 -15.76 -23.30 -16.68
N ARG A 281 -16.27 -22.43 -15.80
CA ARG A 281 -15.84 -22.35 -14.40
C ARG A 281 -16.08 -23.66 -13.66
N LEU A 282 -17.25 -24.26 -13.82
CA LEU A 282 -17.57 -25.53 -13.18
C LEU A 282 -16.65 -26.65 -13.68
N HIS A 283 -16.38 -26.68 -14.98
CA HIS A 283 -15.44 -27.62 -15.57
C HIS A 283 -14.02 -27.46 -15.01
N GLN A 284 -13.47 -26.24 -15.03
CA GLN A 284 -12.14 -25.94 -14.50
C GLN A 284 -12.02 -26.25 -13.00
N LEU A 285 -13.04 -25.89 -12.21
CA LEU A 285 -13.06 -26.19 -10.77
C LEU A 285 -13.08 -27.70 -10.50
N ASN A 286 -13.84 -28.47 -11.27
CA ASN A 286 -13.87 -29.93 -11.15
C ASN A 286 -12.52 -30.55 -11.53
N GLN A 287 -11.83 -30.03 -12.55
CA GLN A 287 -10.48 -30.48 -12.92
C GLN A 287 -9.47 -30.21 -11.80
N ILE A 288 -9.44 -28.98 -11.25
CA ILE A 288 -8.55 -28.61 -10.15
C ILE A 288 -8.86 -29.45 -8.91
N LYS A 289 -10.14 -29.61 -8.57
CA LYS A 289 -10.58 -30.46 -7.44
C LYS A 289 -10.17 -31.91 -7.64
N GLY A 290 -10.33 -32.44 -8.85
CA GLY A 290 -9.90 -33.80 -9.21
C GLY A 290 -8.41 -33.99 -8.98
N LEU A 291 -7.58 -33.10 -9.52
CA LEU A 291 -6.12 -33.15 -9.40
C LEU A 291 -5.64 -33.00 -7.94
N ILE A 292 -6.21 -32.07 -7.19
CA ILE A 292 -5.88 -31.92 -5.76
C ILE A 292 -6.36 -33.14 -4.98
N GLY A 293 -7.54 -33.67 -5.29
CA GLY A 293 -8.12 -34.84 -4.64
C GLY A 293 -7.29 -36.11 -4.86
N THR A 294 -6.84 -36.36 -6.10
CA THR A 294 -5.98 -37.51 -6.42
C THR A 294 -4.61 -37.37 -5.77
N ASN A 295 -4.01 -36.18 -5.80
CA ASN A 295 -2.73 -35.92 -5.16
C ASN A 295 -2.80 -36.10 -3.63
N LEU A 296 -3.86 -35.58 -3.01
CA LEU A 296 -4.06 -35.70 -1.56
C LEU A 296 -4.29 -37.17 -1.17
N ALA A 297 -5.14 -37.90 -1.90
CA ALA A 297 -5.36 -39.33 -1.66
C ALA A 297 -4.07 -40.16 -1.86
N GLY A 298 -3.25 -39.81 -2.86
CA GLY A 298 -1.95 -40.43 -3.09
C GLY A 298 -0.95 -40.16 -1.97
N LEU A 299 -0.87 -38.90 -1.50
CA LEU A 299 -0.02 -38.53 -0.36
C LEU A 299 -0.48 -39.20 0.93
N ASP A 300 -1.78 -39.27 1.19
CA ASP A 300 -2.34 -39.98 2.35
C ASP A 300 -2.04 -41.49 2.30
N TYR A 301 -2.12 -42.10 1.11
CA TYR A 301 -1.74 -43.50 0.92
C TYR A 301 -0.25 -43.73 1.19
N LEU A 302 0.62 -42.88 0.62
CA LEU A 302 2.06 -42.96 0.86
C LEU A 302 2.39 -42.76 2.34
N ARG A 303 1.74 -41.80 3.00
CA ARG A 303 1.87 -41.56 4.42
C ARG A 303 1.55 -42.82 5.24
N ARG A 304 0.38 -43.44 5.00
CA ARG A 304 -0.01 -44.68 5.69
C ARG A 304 1.00 -45.80 5.48
N LYS A 305 1.46 -45.99 4.24
CA LYS A 305 2.45 -47.01 3.91
C LYS A 305 3.79 -46.80 4.62
N ILE A 306 4.21 -45.55 4.81
CA ILE A 306 5.42 -45.21 5.58
C ILE A 306 5.20 -45.50 7.06
N GLU A 307 4.06 -45.09 7.64
CA GLU A 307 3.70 -45.36 9.04
C GLU A 307 3.66 -46.88 9.32
N ASP A 308 3.08 -47.68 8.42
CA ASP A 308 3.04 -49.14 8.50
C ASP A 308 4.46 -49.77 8.43
N THR A 309 5.34 -49.21 7.61
CA THR A 309 6.71 -49.72 7.42
C THR A 309 7.64 -49.34 8.59
N GLN A 310 7.47 -48.14 9.15
CA GLN A 310 8.36 -47.58 10.17
C GLN A 310 7.85 -47.75 11.61
N GLN A 311 6.66 -48.32 11.82
CA GLN A 311 6.02 -48.59 13.12
C GLN A 311 6.07 -47.42 14.12
N THR A 312 6.20 -46.19 13.62
CA THR A 312 6.28 -44.97 14.41
C THR A 312 5.32 -43.96 13.80
N SER A 313 4.47 -43.35 14.64
CA SER A 313 3.59 -42.26 14.26
C SER A 313 4.43 -41.01 13.98
N LEU A 314 5.06 -40.95 12.80
CA LEU A 314 5.83 -39.77 12.32
C LEU A 314 5.07 -38.46 12.54
N PHE A 315 3.74 -38.50 12.49
CA PHE A 315 2.87 -37.36 12.70
C PHE A 315 2.87 -36.83 14.15
N GLU A 316 2.97 -37.70 15.16
CA GLU A 316 3.10 -37.26 16.55
C GLU A 316 4.46 -36.59 16.77
N GLU A 317 5.55 -37.15 16.25
CA GLU A 317 6.87 -36.55 16.37
C GLU A 317 6.94 -35.18 15.68
N LEU A 318 6.43 -35.06 14.45
CA LEU A 318 6.42 -33.79 13.72
C LEU A 318 5.50 -32.73 14.35
N LEU A 319 4.32 -33.13 14.88
CA LEU A 319 3.44 -32.22 15.63
C LEU A 319 4.10 -31.75 16.92
N LEU A 320 4.78 -32.65 17.64
CA LEU A 320 5.54 -32.31 18.84
C LEU A 320 6.68 -31.35 18.51
N GLU A 321 7.42 -31.55 17.42
CA GLU A 321 8.45 -30.62 16.97
C GLU A 321 7.90 -29.26 16.58
N ARG A 322 6.80 -29.21 15.82
CA ARG A 322 6.13 -27.95 15.45
C ARG A 322 5.67 -27.20 16.70
N ASN A 323 5.04 -27.90 17.64
CA ASN A 323 4.57 -27.31 18.90
C ASN A 323 5.75 -26.81 19.74
N LYS A 324 6.88 -27.54 19.78
CA LYS A 324 8.13 -27.07 20.41
C LYS A 324 8.66 -25.80 19.73
N ARG A 325 8.66 -25.72 18.38
CA ARG A 325 9.09 -24.53 17.62
C ARG A 325 8.18 -23.32 17.88
N VAL A 326 6.87 -23.51 17.86
CA VAL A 326 5.88 -22.45 18.15
C VAL A 326 6.03 -21.95 19.59
N ARG A 327 6.20 -22.84 20.58
CA ARG A 327 6.49 -22.45 21.97
C ARG A 327 7.79 -21.65 22.09
N ARG A 328 8.87 -22.05 21.41
CA ARG A 328 10.14 -21.31 21.38
C ARG A 328 9.98 -19.93 20.75
N GLN A 329 9.24 -19.80 19.65
CA GLN A 329 8.97 -18.49 19.03
C GLN A 329 8.12 -17.60 19.94
N LYS A 330 7.09 -18.14 20.59
CA LYS A 330 6.24 -17.40 21.53
C LYS A 330 7.04 -16.94 22.76
N ALA A 331 7.92 -17.79 23.29
CA ALA A 331 8.82 -17.43 24.40
C ALA A 331 9.82 -16.33 24.01
N LYS A 332 10.40 -16.37 22.80
CA LYS A 332 11.25 -15.28 22.29
C LYS A 332 10.47 -13.97 22.17
N ARG A 333 9.24 -14.02 21.63
CA ARG A 333 8.37 -12.86 21.46
C ARG A 333 7.96 -12.24 22.80
N ASN A 334 7.61 -13.06 23.79
CA ASN A 334 7.31 -12.60 25.15
C ASN A 334 8.54 -12.04 25.87
N ARG A 335 9.72 -12.63 25.69
CA ARG A 335 10.96 -12.12 26.28
C ARG A 335 11.37 -10.78 25.67
N MET A 336 11.13 -10.56 24.38
CA MET A 336 11.31 -9.24 23.76
C MET A 336 10.25 -8.22 24.20
N ALA A 337 9.03 -8.66 24.52
CA ALA A 337 8.00 -7.79 25.09
C ALA A 337 8.30 -7.37 26.54
N LEU A 338 8.98 -8.21 27.33
CA LEU A 338 9.41 -7.90 28.70
C LEU A 338 10.68 -7.04 28.78
N LEU A 339 11.42 -6.89 27.67
CA LEU A 339 12.60 -6.03 27.57
C LEU A 339 12.27 -4.59 27.13
N LEU A 340 10.98 -4.28 26.93
CA LEU A 340 10.47 -2.92 26.78
C LEU A 340 10.09 -2.42 28.19
N PRO A 341 10.85 -1.49 28.79
CA PRO A 341 10.45 -0.85 30.04
C PRO A 341 9.18 -0.02 29.78
N GLY A 342 8.21 -0.13 30.68
CA GLY A 342 6.94 0.60 30.62
C GLY A 342 7.06 2.09 30.86
#